data_AF-A0AAV0KQF6-F1
#
_entry.id   AF-A0AAV0KQF6-F1
#
_cell.length_a   1.000
_cell.length_b   1.000
_cell.length_c   1.000
_cell.angle_alpha   90.00
_cell.angle_beta   90.00
_cell.angle_gamma   90.00
#
_symmetry.space_group_name_H-M   'P 1'
#
loop_
_entity.id
_entity.type
_entity.pdbx_description
1 polymer ?
#
loop_
_entity_poly.entity_id
_entity_poly.type
_entity_poly.pdbx_seq_one_letter_code
_entity_poly.pdbx_strand_id
1 'polypeptide(L)'
;MESPSVWLPISIFPSGRHAADRKALILMCPFVIHYFHRTCIYPLRLYLHGGGAGFPVSMAAAAFCFNLLNGYLQGRWVSHYKSDYANDGLFWARFVVGLAVFVWGMRINIWADRVLVGLKRQGGGYKVPRGGWFELVSCPNYLGEVLEWAGWAVMNWSWVGFGFLLYTCANLVPRARSNHKWYLDKFGEDYPKARKAIFPYLY
;
A
#
# COMPACT_ATOMS: atom_id res chain seq x y z
N MET A 1 9.34 -5.70 -9.98
CA MET A 1 9.87 -4.67 -9.07
C MET A 1 9.42 -4.85 -7.63
N GLU A 2 8.21 -5.32 -7.35
CA GLU A 2 7.70 -5.48 -5.97
C GLU A 2 8.05 -6.82 -5.31
N SER A 3 8.51 -7.81 -6.08
CA SER A 3 8.82 -9.15 -5.58
C SER A 3 9.80 -9.22 -4.39
N PRO A 4 10.83 -8.36 -4.25
CA PRO A 4 11.71 -8.37 -3.08
C PRO A 4 10.97 -8.29 -1.75
N SER A 5 9.87 -7.54 -1.69
CA SER A 5 9.09 -7.38 -0.46
C SER A 5 8.31 -8.64 -0.05
N VAL A 6 8.26 -9.68 -0.91
CA VAL A 6 7.67 -10.99 -0.58
C VAL A 6 8.75 -11.99 -0.18
N TRP A 7 9.69 -12.28 -1.09
CA TRP A 7 10.64 -13.38 -0.84
C TRP A 7 11.70 -13.00 0.18
N LEU A 8 12.18 -11.76 0.21
CA LEU A 8 13.29 -11.37 1.09
C LEU A 8 12.88 -11.46 2.57
N PRO A 9 11.75 -10.89 3.03
CA PRO A 9 11.34 -11.04 4.42
C PRO A 9 11.15 -12.50 4.81
N ILE A 10 10.55 -13.33 3.94
CA ILE A 10 10.36 -14.76 4.21
C ILE A 10 11.70 -15.49 4.36
N SER A 11 12.70 -15.17 3.52
CA SER A 11 14.02 -15.80 3.58
C SER A 11 14.85 -15.36 4.78
N ILE A 12 14.75 -14.09 5.22
CA ILE A 12 15.56 -13.59 6.35
C ILE A 12 14.91 -13.79 7.72
N PHE A 13 13.60 -14.03 7.76
CA PHE A 13 12.86 -14.19 9.03
C PHE A 13 13.41 -15.34 9.91
N PRO A 14 13.74 -16.53 9.38
CA PRO A 14 14.26 -17.65 10.17
C PRO A 14 15.61 -17.37 10.83
N SER A 15 16.41 -16.47 10.26
CA SER A 15 17.71 -16.03 10.81
C SER A 15 17.57 -14.97 11.91
N GLY A 16 16.33 -14.69 12.34
CA GLY A 16 15.98 -13.77 13.42
C GLY A 16 16.06 -14.43 14.80
N ARG A 17 16.30 -13.61 15.84
CA ARG A 17 16.22 -14.08 17.25
C ARG A 17 14.79 -14.49 17.62
N HIS A 18 13.80 -13.88 16.96
CA HIS A 18 12.36 -14.06 17.20
C HIS A 18 11.70 -14.94 16.14
N ALA A 19 12.47 -15.76 15.42
CA ALA A 19 11.95 -16.58 14.33
C ALA A 19 10.81 -17.53 14.76
N ALA A 20 10.85 -18.04 15.99
CA ALA A 20 9.84 -18.92 16.57
C ALA A 20 8.79 -18.17 17.45
N ASP A 21 8.93 -16.85 17.61
CA ASP A 21 8.01 -16.06 18.42
C ASP A 21 6.65 -15.90 17.70
N ARG A 22 5.57 -16.29 18.37
CA ARG A 22 4.22 -16.26 17.80
C ARG A 22 3.76 -14.84 17.49
N LYS A 23 4.09 -13.85 18.33
CA LYS A 23 3.71 -12.44 18.13
C LYS A 23 4.45 -11.88 16.92
N ALA A 24 5.73 -12.21 16.76
CA ALA A 24 6.52 -11.82 15.58
C ALA A 24 5.94 -12.41 14.28
N LEU A 25 5.60 -13.71 14.28
CA LEU A 25 5.01 -14.38 13.12
C LEU A 25 3.66 -13.76 12.74
N ILE A 26 2.76 -13.58 13.70
CA ILE A 26 1.44 -12.96 13.51
C ILE A 26 1.58 -11.52 13.00
N LEU A 27 2.52 -10.75 13.55
CA LEU A 27 2.79 -9.39 13.12
C LEU A 27 3.26 -9.34 11.67
N MET A 28 4.02 -10.33 11.20
CA MET A 28 4.54 -10.34 9.83
C MET A 28 3.48 -10.73 8.78
N CYS A 29 2.41 -11.44 9.17
CA CYS A 29 1.39 -11.93 8.24
C CYS A 29 0.73 -10.82 7.38
N PRO A 30 0.23 -9.70 7.92
CA PRO A 30 -0.37 -8.63 7.12
C PRO A 30 0.56 -8.08 6.04
N PHE A 31 1.85 -7.92 6.35
CA PHE A 31 2.85 -7.42 5.41
C PHE A 31 3.01 -8.37 4.22
N VAL A 32 3.19 -9.67 4.50
CA VAL A 32 3.33 -10.69 3.45
C VAL A 32 2.05 -10.83 2.63
N ILE A 33 0.88 -10.80 3.27
CA ILE A 33 -0.42 -10.87 2.57
C ILE A 33 -0.61 -9.70 1.61
N HIS A 34 -0.30 -8.46 2.05
CA HIS A 34 -0.37 -7.29 1.19
C HIS A 34 0.56 -7.43 -0.02
N TYR A 35 1.84 -7.72 0.22
CA TYR A 35 2.82 -7.82 -0.86
C TYR A 35 2.59 -9.02 -1.78
N PHE A 36 2.00 -10.11 -1.29
CA PHE A 36 1.54 -11.21 -2.13
C PHE A 36 0.41 -10.77 -3.06
N HIS A 37 -0.58 -10.04 -2.56
CA HIS A 37 -1.62 -9.46 -3.39
C HIS A 37 -1.05 -8.48 -4.43
N ARG A 38 -0.14 -7.59 -4.03
CA ARG A 38 0.50 -6.58 -4.89
C ARG A 38 1.47 -7.17 -5.92
N THR A 39 2.18 -8.25 -5.59
CA THR A 39 3.16 -8.88 -6.50
C THR A 39 2.53 -9.91 -7.43
N CYS A 40 1.59 -10.72 -6.95
CA CYS A 40 1.03 -11.84 -7.70
C CYS A 40 -0.34 -11.52 -8.28
N ILE A 41 -1.28 -11.04 -7.46
CA ILE A 41 -2.70 -10.92 -7.85
C ILE A 41 -2.94 -9.68 -8.71
N TYR A 42 -2.43 -8.52 -8.30
CA TYR A 42 -2.67 -7.26 -8.99
C TYR A 42 -2.01 -7.22 -10.39
N PRO A 43 -0.73 -7.61 -10.58
CA PRO A 43 -0.08 -7.61 -11.89
C PRO A 43 -0.70 -8.65 -12.82
N LEU A 44 -1.08 -9.83 -12.31
CA LEU A 44 -1.81 -10.82 -13.10
C LEU A 44 -3.15 -10.26 -13.59
N ARG A 45 -3.90 -9.56 -12.74
CA ARG A 45 -5.15 -8.90 -13.14
C ARG A 45 -4.91 -7.79 -14.16
N LEU A 46 -3.85 -7.01 -13.99
CA LEU A 46 -3.50 -5.95 -14.93
C LEU A 46 -3.05 -6.54 -16.28
N TYR A 47 -2.31 -7.64 -16.29
CA TYR A 47 -1.91 -8.33 -17.52
C TYR A 47 -3.12 -8.90 -18.27
N LEU A 48 -4.07 -9.51 -17.54
CA LEU A 48 -5.26 -10.12 -18.14
C LEU A 48 -6.28 -9.09 -18.67
N HIS A 49 -6.30 -7.87 -18.12
CA HIS A 49 -7.40 -6.92 -18.35
C HIS A 49 -6.96 -5.47 -18.64
N GLY A 50 -5.67 -5.17 -18.59
CA GLY A 50 -5.09 -3.86 -18.85
C GLY A 50 -4.20 -3.90 -20.08
N GLY A 51 -4.49 -3.04 -21.07
CA GLY A 51 -3.60 -2.85 -22.21
C GLY A 51 -2.19 -2.48 -21.75
N GLY A 52 -1.18 -3.15 -22.30
CA GLY A 52 0.22 -2.97 -21.93
C GLY A 52 0.75 -1.62 -22.40
N ALA A 53 0.87 -0.66 -21.48
CA ALA A 53 1.73 0.50 -21.69
C ALA A 53 3.15 0.14 -21.26
N GLY A 54 4.15 0.53 -22.06
CA GLY A 54 5.56 0.36 -21.68
C GLY A 54 5.84 1.05 -20.35
N PHE A 55 6.46 0.32 -19.41
CA PHE A 55 6.84 0.85 -18.10
C PHE A 55 8.33 1.23 -18.10
N PRO A 56 8.70 2.46 -17.71
CA PRO A 56 10.11 2.88 -17.70
C PRO A 56 10.98 1.97 -16.82
N VAL A 57 12.05 1.42 -17.39
CA VAL A 57 12.95 0.48 -16.71
C VAL A 57 13.64 1.12 -15.50
N SER A 58 14.01 2.40 -15.58
CA SER A 58 14.63 3.15 -14.47
C SER A 58 13.70 3.22 -13.25
N MET A 59 12.41 3.46 -13.46
CA MET A 59 11.39 3.45 -12.40
C MET A 59 11.24 2.05 -11.79
N ALA A 60 11.32 1.01 -12.63
CA ALA A 60 11.23 -0.37 -12.16
C ALA A 60 12.43 -0.77 -11.31
N ALA A 61 13.64 -0.36 -11.71
CA ALA A 61 14.87 -0.61 -10.97
C ALA A 61 14.88 0.14 -9.63
N ALA A 62 14.51 1.43 -9.63
CA ALA A 62 14.40 2.21 -8.39
C ALA A 62 13.38 1.60 -7.41
N ALA A 63 12.22 1.18 -7.91
CA ALA A 63 11.21 0.49 -7.11
C ALA A 63 11.71 -0.86 -6.58
N PHE A 64 12.51 -1.60 -7.37
CA PHE A 64 13.12 -2.85 -6.92
C PHE A 64 14.11 -2.61 -5.77
N CYS A 65 15.03 -1.65 -5.91
CA CYS A 65 15.98 -1.30 -4.86
C CYS A 65 15.29 -0.84 -3.57
N PHE A 66 14.25 0.00 -3.71
CA PHE A 66 13.45 0.41 -2.56
C PHE A 66 12.77 -0.78 -1.86
N ASN A 67 12.11 -1.66 -2.62
CA ASN A 67 11.44 -2.83 -2.06
C ASN A 67 12.43 -3.82 -1.41
N LEU A 68 13.65 -3.93 -1.95
CA LEU A 68 14.71 -4.73 -1.35
C LEU A 68 15.10 -4.17 0.04
N LEU A 69 15.35 -2.86 0.12
CA LEU A 69 15.70 -2.20 1.37
C LEU A 69 14.53 -2.23 2.38
N ASN A 70 13.32 -1.87 1.94
CA ASN A 70 12.15 -1.85 2.81
C ASN A 70 11.82 -3.26 3.32
N GLY A 71 11.80 -4.27 2.44
CA GLY A 71 11.59 -5.67 2.82
C GLY A 71 12.63 -6.15 3.84
N TYR A 72 13.91 -5.81 3.63
CA TYR A 72 14.96 -6.11 4.59
C TYR A 72 14.71 -5.44 5.94
N LEU A 73 14.51 -4.12 5.97
CA LEU A 73 14.35 -3.36 7.21
C LEU A 73 13.13 -3.83 7.99
N GLN A 74 11.97 -3.99 7.35
CA GLN A 74 10.74 -4.43 8.01
C GLN A 74 10.87 -5.88 8.52
N GLY A 75 11.32 -6.80 7.66
CA GLY A 75 11.49 -8.20 8.03
C GLY A 75 12.51 -8.40 9.13
N ARG A 76 13.66 -7.72 9.06
CA ARG A 76 14.74 -7.83 10.05
C ARG A 76 14.40 -7.15 11.36
N TRP A 77 13.65 -6.04 11.32
CA TRP A 77 13.15 -5.42 12.54
C TRP A 77 12.25 -6.38 13.32
N VAL A 78 11.23 -6.93 12.65
CA VAL A 78 10.25 -7.84 13.26
C VAL A 78 10.93 -9.13 13.75
N SER A 79 11.88 -9.69 12.98
CA SER A 79 12.51 -10.97 13.30
C SER A 79 13.69 -10.89 14.28
N HIS A 80 14.35 -9.73 14.45
CA HIS A 80 15.61 -9.67 15.19
C HIS A 80 15.79 -8.45 16.09
N TYR A 81 15.45 -7.23 15.64
CA TYR A 81 15.80 -6.01 16.37
C TYR A 81 14.77 -5.58 17.40
N LYS A 82 13.51 -6.02 17.29
CA LYS A 82 12.52 -5.76 18.34
C LYS A 82 13.03 -6.36 19.66
N SER A 83 13.10 -5.53 20.70
CA SER A 83 13.83 -5.85 21.94
C SER A 83 13.21 -7.00 22.71
N ASP A 84 11.90 -6.98 22.93
CA ASP A 84 11.19 -8.05 23.62
C ASP A 84 9.69 -8.06 23.26
N TYR A 85 9.21 -9.20 22.76
CA TYR A 85 7.80 -9.44 22.51
C TYR A 85 7.06 -9.93 23.76
N ALA A 86 7.75 -10.59 24.71
CA ALA A 86 7.13 -11.19 25.88
C ALA A 86 6.57 -10.11 26.82
N ASN A 87 7.36 -9.08 27.09
CA ASN A 87 7.03 -8.00 28.02
C ASN A 87 6.27 -6.80 27.38
N ASP A 88 5.92 -6.86 26.10
CA ASP A 88 5.11 -5.81 25.44
C ASP A 88 3.61 -5.99 25.75
N GLY A 89 3.17 -5.47 26.91
CA GLY A 89 1.77 -5.53 27.35
C GLY A 89 0.78 -4.79 26.46
N LEU A 90 1.24 -3.81 25.69
CA LEU A 90 0.42 -3.04 24.75
C LEU A 90 0.38 -3.66 23.34
N PHE A 91 1.12 -4.75 23.12
CA PHE A 91 1.22 -5.41 21.81
C PHE A 91 -0.16 -5.69 21.21
N TRP A 92 -1.05 -6.35 21.96
CA TRP A 92 -2.35 -6.76 21.44
C TRP A 92 -3.28 -5.57 21.15
N ALA A 93 -3.25 -4.53 21.99
CA ALA A 93 -4.02 -3.30 21.75
C ALA A 93 -3.57 -2.61 20.46
N ARG A 94 -2.26 -2.40 20.29
CA ARG A 94 -1.68 -1.83 19.07
C ARG A 94 -1.93 -2.71 17.85
N PHE A 95 -1.80 -4.03 18.01
CA PHE A 95 -2.02 -4.99 16.94
C PHE A 95 -3.46 -4.97 16.45
N VAL A 96 -4.46 -5.03 17.34
CA VAL A 96 -5.88 -5.03 16.95
C VAL A 96 -6.29 -3.71 16.28
N VAL A 97 -5.92 -2.57 16.88
CA VAL A 97 -6.22 -1.25 16.31
C VAL A 97 -5.55 -1.08 14.96
N GLY A 98 -4.25 -1.39 14.88
CA GLY A 98 -3.50 -1.28 13.63
C GLY A 98 -4.00 -2.25 12.56
N LEU A 99 -4.39 -3.47 12.92
CA LEU A 99 -4.95 -4.45 11.99
C LEU A 99 -6.31 -4.00 11.45
N ALA A 100 -7.17 -3.43 12.29
CA ALA A 100 -8.45 -2.89 11.84
C ALA A 100 -8.26 -1.77 10.80
N VAL A 101 -7.34 -0.83 11.07
CA VAL A 101 -6.98 0.24 10.14
C VAL A 101 -6.36 -0.33 8.86
N PHE A 102 -5.47 -1.32 8.98
CA PHE A 102 -4.81 -1.98 7.86
C PHE A 102 -5.82 -2.66 6.93
N VAL A 103 -6.69 -3.50 7.48
CA VAL A 103 -7.72 -4.23 6.72
C VAL A 103 -8.69 -3.26 6.06
N TRP A 104 -9.05 -2.17 6.74
CA TRP A 104 -9.92 -1.14 6.16
C TRP A 104 -9.25 -0.46 4.96
N GLY A 105 -7.98 -0.05 5.09
CA GLY A 105 -7.19 0.51 4.00
C GLY A 105 -7.10 -0.44 2.80
N MET A 106 -6.80 -1.72 3.07
CA MET A 106 -6.66 -2.76 2.04
C MET A 106 -7.96 -3.00 1.29
N ARG A 107 -9.11 -2.97 1.98
CA ARG A 107 -10.43 -3.07 1.33
C ARG A 107 -10.66 -1.89 0.38
N ILE A 108 -10.33 -0.67 0.79
CA ILE A 108 -10.48 0.53 -0.06
C ILE A 108 -9.53 0.45 -1.26
N ASN A 109 -8.26 0.10 -1.04
CA ASN A 109 -7.26 -0.01 -2.09
C ASN A 109 -7.67 -1.03 -3.17
N ILE A 110 -8.00 -2.25 -2.74
CA ILE A 110 -8.40 -3.33 -3.65
C ILE A 110 -9.69 -2.99 -4.39
N TRP A 111 -10.68 -2.41 -3.70
CA TRP A 111 -11.94 -2.01 -4.31
C TRP A 111 -11.70 -0.92 -5.37
N ALA A 112 -10.92 0.11 -5.06
CA ALA A 112 -10.63 1.20 -5.98
C ALA A 112 -9.85 0.71 -7.22
N ASP A 113 -8.83 -0.13 -7.02
CA ASP A 113 -8.07 -0.72 -8.12
C ASP A 113 -8.96 -1.60 -9.02
N ARG A 114 -9.94 -2.33 -8.46
CA ARG A 114 -10.93 -3.09 -9.27
C ARG A 114 -11.78 -2.17 -10.15
N VAL A 115 -12.26 -1.04 -9.61
CA VAL A 115 -13.05 -0.07 -10.38
C VAL A 115 -12.20 0.51 -11.52
N LEU A 116 -10.94 0.91 -11.25
CA LEU A 116 -10.04 1.47 -12.25
C LEU A 116 -9.70 0.46 -13.37
N VAL A 117 -9.43 -0.79 -13.02
CA VAL A 117 -9.22 -1.85 -14.02
C VAL A 117 -10.50 -2.10 -14.84
N GLY A 118 -11.67 -2.08 -14.19
CA GLY A 118 -12.96 -2.18 -14.87
C GLY A 118 -13.18 -1.08 -15.91
N LEU A 119 -12.80 0.17 -15.59
CA LEU A 119 -12.87 1.30 -16.53
C LEU A 119 -11.93 1.14 -17.71
N LYS A 120 -10.70 0.65 -17.49
CA LYS A 120 -9.75 0.35 -18.58
C LYS A 120 -10.30 -0.71 -19.53
N ARG A 121 -10.98 -1.74 -19.01
CA ARG A 121 -11.58 -2.81 -19.82
C ARG A 121 -12.66 -2.31 -20.78
N GLN A 122 -13.37 -1.24 -20.42
CA GLN A 122 -14.43 -0.68 -21.27
C GLN A 122 -13.87 0.06 -22.50
N GLY A 123 -12.56 0.28 -22.61
CA GLY A 123 -11.95 1.02 -23.71
C GLY A 123 -12.43 2.47 -23.83
N GLY A 124 -12.10 3.12 -24.95
CA GLY A 124 -12.52 4.49 -25.23
C GLY A 124 -11.74 5.58 -24.50
N GLY A 125 -10.50 5.29 -24.07
CA GLY A 125 -9.62 6.24 -23.40
C GLY A 125 -9.86 6.34 -21.89
N TYR A 126 -9.43 7.45 -21.29
CA TYR A 126 -9.58 7.68 -19.87
C TYR A 126 -11.00 8.14 -19.54
N LYS A 127 -11.57 7.65 -18.43
CA LYS A 127 -12.90 7.98 -17.94
C LYS A 127 -12.84 8.48 -16.51
N VAL A 128 -13.82 9.30 -16.11
CA VAL A 128 -13.96 9.75 -14.71
C VAL A 128 -14.55 8.61 -13.88
N PRO A 129 -13.83 8.09 -12.87
CA PRO A 129 -14.39 7.06 -11.98
C PRO A 129 -15.52 7.63 -11.12
N ARG A 130 -16.62 6.88 -10.99
CA ARG A 130 -17.81 7.23 -10.21
C ARG A 130 -18.15 6.13 -9.20
N GLY A 131 -18.87 6.51 -8.15
CA GLY A 131 -19.35 5.64 -7.08
C GLY A 131 -18.39 5.50 -5.89
N GLY A 132 -18.97 5.20 -4.72
CA GLY A 132 -18.23 4.95 -3.47
C GLY A 132 -17.24 6.07 -3.12
N TRP A 133 -16.01 5.68 -2.77
CA TRP A 133 -14.95 6.62 -2.37
C TRP A 133 -14.52 7.58 -3.48
N PHE A 134 -14.76 7.25 -4.76
CA PHE A 134 -14.42 8.15 -5.86
C PHE A 134 -15.26 9.42 -5.85
N GLU A 135 -16.43 9.45 -5.20
CA GLU A 135 -17.20 10.69 -5.07
C GLU A 135 -16.57 11.68 -4.08
N LEU A 136 -15.72 11.19 -3.16
CA LEU A 136 -15.03 12.03 -2.18
C LEU A 136 -13.63 12.42 -2.64
N VAL A 137 -12.89 11.48 -3.24
CA VAL A 137 -11.47 11.67 -3.59
C VAL A 137 -11.13 11.11 -4.96
N SER A 138 -10.16 11.71 -5.63
CA SER A 138 -9.68 11.28 -6.96
C SER A 138 -8.90 9.98 -6.92
N CYS A 139 -8.14 9.74 -5.85
CA CYS A 139 -7.25 8.59 -5.72
C CYS A 139 -7.54 7.81 -4.43
N PRO A 140 -8.70 7.16 -4.32
CA PRO A 140 -9.05 6.36 -3.15
C PRO A 140 -8.14 5.12 -2.99
N ASN A 141 -7.53 4.62 -4.08
CA ASN A 141 -6.53 3.57 -3.98
C ASN A 141 -5.29 4.02 -3.21
N TYR A 142 -4.83 5.24 -3.43
CA TYR A 142 -3.71 5.83 -2.68
C TYR A 142 -4.08 6.12 -1.23
N LEU A 143 -5.31 6.60 -0.98
CA LEU A 143 -5.84 6.74 0.39
C LEU A 143 -5.83 5.40 1.13
N GLY A 144 -6.34 4.34 0.49
CA GLY A 144 -6.34 2.99 1.05
C GLY A 144 -4.94 2.52 1.41
N GLU A 145 -3.96 2.73 0.52
CA GLU A 145 -2.57 2.33 0.74
C GLU A 145 -1.91 3.13 1.88
N VAL A 146 -2.20 4.43 2.01
CA VAL A 146 -1.75 5.23 3.17
C VAL A 146 -2.33 4.68 4.48
N LEU A 147 -3.63 4.32 4.50
CA LEU A 147 -4.27 3.72 5.67
C LEU A 147 -3.69 2.34 6.00
N GLU A 148 -3.37 1.51 5.00
CA GLU A 148 -2.68 0.23 5.19
C GLU A 148 -1.37 0.43 5.95
N TRP A 149 -0.51 1.32 5.44
CA TRP A 149 0.78 1.54 6.07
C TRP A 149 0.69 2.31 7.40
N ALA A 150 -0.39 3.07 7.63
CA ALA A 150 -0.67 3.65 8.94
C ALA A 150 -1.03 2.56 9.95
N GLY A 151 -1.87 1.61 9.58
CA GLY A 151 -2.16 0.42 10.37
C GLY A 151 -0.90 -0.39 10.66
N TRP A 152 -0.03 -0.59 9.65
CA TRP A 152 1.27 -1.24 9.83
C TRP A 152 2.17 -0.53 10.84
N ALA A 153 2.28 0.79 10.75
CA ALA A 153 3.09 1.58 11.68
C ALA A 153 2.58 1.45 13.12
N VAL A 154 1.25 1.40 13.32
CA VAL A 154 0.63 1.17 14.64
C VAL A 154 0.91 -0.25 15.14
N MET A 155 0.73 -1.29 14.33
CA MET A 155 0.98 -2.68 14.73
C MET A 155 2.46 -2.94 15.05
N ASN A 156 3.36 -2.49 14.17
CA ASN A 156 4.80 -2.71 14.30
C ASN A 156 5.40 -1.87 15.43
N TRP A 157 4.84 -0.67 15.64
CA TRP A 157 5.26 0.31 16.65
C TRP A 157 6.78 0.53 16.65
N SER A 158 7.30 0.88 15.48
CA SER A 158 8.74 1.04 15.25
C SER A 158 9.06 2.20 14.33
N TRP A 159 10.29 2.71 14.45
CA TRP A 159 10.82 3.74 13.55
C TRP A 159 10.87 3.28 12.10
N VAL A 160 11.10 1.98 11.86
CA VAL A 160 11.12 1.39 10.53
C VAL A 160 9.71 1.36 9.93
N GLY A 161 8.69 0.99 10.73
CA GLY A 161 7.29 1.04 10.31
C GLY A 161 6.81 2.47 10.04
N PHE A 162 7.16 3.41 10.93
CA PHE A 162 6.81 4.83 10.77
C PHE A 162 7.52 5.48 9.59
N GLY A 163 8.81 5.21 9.39
CA GLY A 163 9.58 5.69 8.25
C GLY A 163 8.98 5.22 6.93
N PHE A 164 8.46 3.98 6.88
CA PHE A 164 7.78 3.49 5.69
C PHE A 164 6.44 4.19 5.45
N LEU A 165 5.64 4.44 6.48
CA LEU A 165 4.43 5.27 6.35
C LEU A 165 4.75 6.66 5.78
N LEU A 166 5.78 7.33 6.31
CA LEU A 166 6.19 8.65 5.81
C LEU A 166 6.63 8.58 4.35
N TYR A 167 7.40 7.57 3.97
CA TYR A 167 7.79 7.33 2.59
C TYR A 167 6.56 7.14 1.69
N THR A 168 5.59 6.31 2.10
CA THR A 168 4.34 6.10 1.36
C THR A 168 3.61 7.42 1.16
N CYS A 169 3.44 8.23 2.21
CA CYS A 169 2.82 9.55 2.10
C CYS A 169 3.58 10.46 1.14
N ALA A 170 4.92 10.53 1.26
CA ALA A 170 5.77 11.36 0.41
C ALA A 170 5.70 10.97 -1.08
N ASN A 171 5.42 9.71 -1.41
CA ASN A 171 5.27 9.26 -2.80
C ASN A 171 3.84 9.39 -3.31
N LEU A 172 2.85 8.97 -2.52
CA LEU A 172 1.46 8.85 -2.96
C LEU A 172 0.70 10.17 -2.90
N VAL A 173 0.96 11.03 -1.91
CA VAL A 173 0.23 12.31 -1.77
C VAL A 173 0.54 13.26 -2.93
N PRO A 174 1.82 13.49 -3.33
CA PRO A 174 2.10 14.32 -4.51
C PRO A 174 1.57 13.70 -5.80
N ARG A 175 1.65 12.37 -5.94
CA ARG A 175 1.09 11.66 -7.10
C ARG A 175 -0.43 11.80 -7.17
N ALA A 176 -1.14 11.73 -6.04
CA ALA A 176 -2.57 11.98 -5.96
C ALA A 176 -2.93 13.40 -6.42
N ARG A 177 -2.16 14.40 -5.98
CA ARG A 177 -2.33 15.80 -6.42
C ARG A 177 -2.15 15.94 -7.93
N SER A 178 -1.10 15.36 -8.49
CA SER A 178 -0.85 15.40 -9.93
C SER A 178 -1.97 14.72 -10.72
N ASN A 179 -2.48 13.57 -10.25
CA ASN A 179 -3.62 12.90 -10.87
C ASN A 179 -4.90 13.74 -10.78
N HIS A 180 -5.17 14.35 -9.61
CA HIS A 180 -6.33 15.23 -9.41
C HIS A 180 -6.29 16.42 -10.37
N LYS A 181 -5.13 17.10 -10.46
CA LYS A 181 -4.93 18.20 -11.41
C LYS A 181 -5.14 17.74 -12.85
N TRP A 182 -4.55 16.60 -13.23
CA TRP A 182 -4.72 16.04 -14.56
C TRP A 182 -6.19 15.73 -14.89
N TYR A 183 -6.97 15.23 -13.92
CA TYR A 183 -8.40 15.02 -14.11
C TYR A 183 -9.17 16.33 -14.32
N LEU A 184 -8.86 17.38 -13.55
CA LEU A 184 -9.46 18.71 -13.74
C LEU A 184 -9.12 19.28 -15.11
N ASP A 185 -7.84 19.22 -15.51
CA ASP A 185 -7.37 19.77 -16.79
C ASP A 185 -7.97 19.02 -17.98
N LYS A 186 -8.15 17.69 -17.86
CA LYS A 186 -8.63 16.84 -18.96
C LYS A 186 -10.14 16.83 -19.12
N PHE A 187 -10.89 16.80 -18.02
CA PHE A 187 -12.35 16.64 -18.04
C PHE A 187 -13.10 17.94 -17.72
N GLY A 188 -12.41 18.99 -17.23
CA GLY A 188 -13.00 20.31 -17.03
C GLY A 188 -14.28 20.26 -16.19
N GLU A 189 -15.39 20.71 -16.79
CA GLU A 189 -16.71 20.75 -16.16
C GLU A 189 -17.32 19.34 -15.90
N ASP A 190 -16.89 18.31 -16.64
CA ASP A 190 -17.36 16.94 -16.43
C ASP A 190 -16.74 16.30 -15.17
N TYR A 191 -15.69 16.92 -14.60
CA TYR A 191 -15.06 16.45 -13.38
C TYR A 191 -15.71 17.05 -12.12
N PRO A 192 -16.07 16.23 -11.11
CA PRO A 192 -16.65 16.75 -9.88
C PRO A 192 -15.65 17.59 -9.07
N LYS A 193 -15.82 18.91 -9.11
CA LYS A 193 -14.93 19.90 -8.44
C LYS A 193 -14.92 19.79 -6.92
N ALA A 194 -15.92 19.14 -6.32
CA ALA A 194 -15.98 18.90 -4.88
C ALA A 194 -15.00 17.80 -4.40
N ARG A 195 -14.48 16.96 -5.31
CA ARG A 195 -13.53 15.89 -4.96
C ARG A 195 -12.22 16.49 -4.46
N LYS A 196 -11.60 15.78 -3.52
CA LYS A 196 -10.25 16.05 -3.04
C LYS A 196 -9.24 15.08 -3.68
N ALA A 197 -7.95 15.35 -3.59
CA ALA A 197 -6.94 14.51 -4.21
C ALA A 197 -6.86 13.14 -3.53
N ILE A 198 -6.77 13.11 -2.19
CA ILE A 198 -6.53 11.88 -1.42
C ILE A 198 -7.24 11.83 -0.06
N PHE A 199 -7.28 12.93 0.71
CA PHE A 199 -7.91 12.98 2.03
C PHE A 199 -9.31 13.61 1.91
N PRO A 200 -10.39 12.87 2.21
CA PRO A 200 -11.75 13.37 2.11
C PRO A 200 -11.95 14.68 2.86
N TYR A 201 -12.62 15.64 2.24
CA TYR A 201 -12.94 16.97 2.79
C TYR A 201 -11.73 17.87 3.14
N LEU A 202 -10.50 17.37 3.03
CA LEU A 202 -9.29 18.08 3.43
C LEU A 202 -8.38 18.38 2.22
N TYR A 203 -7.87 17.36 1.54
CA TYR A 203 -6.79 17.52 0.56
C TYR A 203 -6.87 16.58 -0.63
#